data_AF-A0AAV5Y8E0-F1
#
_entry.id   AF-A0AAV5Y8E0-F1
#
_cell.length_a   1.000
_cell.length_b   1.000
_cell.length_c   1.000
_cell.angle_alpha   90.00
_cell.angle_beta   90.00
_cell.angle_gamma   90.00
#
_symmetry.space_group_name_H-M   'P 1'
#
loop_
_entity.id
_entity.type
_entity.pdbx_description
1 polymer ?
#
loop_
_entity_poly.entity_id
_entity_poly.type
_entity_poly.pdbx_seq_one_letter_code
_entity_poly.pdbx_strand_id
1 'polypeptide(L)'
;MKRRRPRLLVALVALAAGTAACSPTGRVVLPVALEEPVPATALRYPEAFGSHVAVVRGVATLLSRDLGLPVPDHVTVYLYASRAIFERGLVNDGRLPTLRAAELSEFAIGVGKRRQLLLHDTGGPPGGPDWVRLIAHELTHVAQIELAQGEGRAEQWLAEGMAEWAAFAVLERLGLDTLVERRAAAIGNVRDHPAMRDRHLDLDSLGTPRGFTARHVREGSLETYQLAFLMTDYLIRRHGFERLPDYFRLLATGRGRYESFRLAFGQGLDDFEREFVGRYIQGRP
;
A
#
# COMPACT_ATOMS: atom_id res chain seq x y z
N MET A 1 65.28 -40.05 20.77
CA MET A 1 64.08 -40.28 19.93
C MET A 1 62.85 -40.47 20.81
N LYS A 2 62.04 -39.43 21.02
CA LYS A 2 60.72 -39.52 21.65
C LYS A 2 59.68 -39.03 20.63
N ARG A 3 58.82 -39.94 20.18
CA ARG A 3 57.78 -39.70 19.16
C ARG A 3 56.76 -38.67 19.67
N ARG A 4 56.60 -37.56 18.95
CA ARG A 4 55.52 -36.59 19.11
C ARG A 4 54.21 -37.21 18.59
N ARG A 5 53.16 -37.23 19.41
CA ARG A 5 51.79 -37.55 18.96
C ARG A 5 51.13 -36.28 18.42
N PRO A 6 50.49 -36.28 17.24
CA PRO A 6 49.74 -35.13 16.77
C PRO A 6 48.40 -35.05 17.51
N ARG A 7 48.06 -33.87 18.04
CA ARG A 7 46.71 -33.57 18.54
C ARG A 7 45.84 -33.25 17.32
N LEU A 8 44.86 -34.11 17.02
CA LEU A 8 43.80 -33.79 16.07
C LEU A 8 42.98 -32.62 16.65
N LEU A 9 43.00 -31.48 15.96
CA LEU A 9 42.07 -30.38 16.20
C LEU A 9 40.80 -30.71 15.40
N VAL A 10 39.73 -31.10 16.08
CA VAL A 10 38.40 -31.23 15.47
C VAL A 10 37.80 -29.83 15.44
N ALA A 11 37.74 -29.23 14.25
CA ALA A 11 37.02 -27.98 14.03
C ALA A 11 35.52 -28.29 13.98
N LEU A 12 34.79 -27.87 15.02
CA LEU A 12 33.32 -27.83 15.02
C LEU A 12 32.87 -26.72 14.08
N VAL A 13 32.44 -27.08 12.87
CA VAL A 13 31.66 -26.20 12.00
C VAL A 13 30.27 -26.09 12.60
N ALA A 14 30.00 -24.99 13.30
CA ALA A 14 28.66 -24.63 13.71
C ALA A 14 27.84 -24.27 12.47
N LEU A 15 27.02 -25.21 12.02
CA LEU A 15 25.96 -24.97 11.05
C LEU A 15 24.93 -24.04 11.72
N ALA A 16 24.96 -22.75 11.39
CA ALA A 16 23.93 -21.80 11.79
C ALA A 16 22.64 -22.10 10.99
N ALA A 17 21.90 -23.11 11.43
CA ALA A 17 20.51 -23.28 11.05
C ALA A 17 19.73 -22.12 11.69
N GLY A 18 19.31 -21.15 10.87
CA GLY A 18 18.41 -20.08 11.30
C GLY A 18 17.10 -20.70 11.78
N THR A 19 16.97 -20.86 13.08
CA THR A 19 15.69 -21.18 13.70
C THR A 19 14.80 -19.96 13.54
N ALA A 20 13.74 -20.09 12.74
CA ALA A 20 12.57 -19.25 12.89
C ALA A 20 12.06 -19.49 14.32
N ALA A 21 12.47 -18.64 15.25
CA ALA A 21 11.95 -18.66 16.60
C ALA A 21 10.45 -18.39 16.47
N CYS A 22 9.61 -19.39 16.74
CA CYS A 22 8.20 -19.15 17.04
C CYS A 22 8.17 -18.23 18.27
N SER A 23 8.09 -16.92 18.03
CA SER A 23 8.01 -15.96 19.11
C SER A 23 6.71 -16.19 19.89
N PRO A 24 6.76 -16.31 21.24
CA PRO A 24 5.57 -16.48 22.08
C PRO A 24 4.64 -15.24 22.07
N THR A 25 4.98 -14.20 21.31
CA THR A 25 4.26 -12.92 21.20
C THR A 25 3.25 -12.87 20.06
N GLY A 26 3.15 -13.92 19.22
CA GLY A 26 2.26 -13.94 18.05
C GLY A 26 2.55 -12.81 17.05
N ARG A 27 3.80 -12.32 17.02
CA ARG A 27 4.30 -11.29 16.11
C ARG A 27 5.59 -11.78 15.47
N VAL A 28 5.68 -11.69 14.15
CA VAL A 28 6.90 -11.96 13.36
C VAL A 28 7.44 -10.65 12.81
N VAL A 29 8.75 -10.44 12.87
CA VAL A 29 9.43 -9.26 12.32
C VAL A 29 10.40 -9.70 11.25
N LEU A 30 10.23 -9.18 10.04
CA LEU A 30 11.00 -9.53 8.86
C LEU A 30 11.70 -8.27 8.32
N PRO A 31 13.00 -8.08 8.58
CA PRO A 31 13.77 -7.07 7.86
C PRO A 31 13.93 -7.52 6.42
N VAL A 32 13.48 -6.70 5.47
CA VAL A 32 13.56 -7.00 4.04
C VAL A 32 14.49 -5.98 3.39
N ALA A 33 15.67 -6.44 3.01
CA ALA A 33 16.53 -5.71 2.09
C ALA A 33 16.01 -5.89 0.65
N LEU A 34 15.80 -4.78 -0.02
CA LEU A 34 15.43 -4.65 -1.43
C LEU A 34 16.71 -4.37 -2.22
N GLU A 35 17.65 -5.32 -2.16
CA GLU A 35 18.91 -5.30 -2.93
C GLU A 35 18.66 -5.37 -4.44
N GLU A 36 19.71 -5.13 -5.23
CA GLU A 36 19.67 -4.86 -6.68
C GLU A 36 18.59 -5.67 -7.43
N PRO A 37 17.74 -4.96 -8.21
CA PRO A 37 16.48 -5.50 -8.68
C PRO A 37 16.71 -6.65 -9.66
N VAL A 38 16.07 -7.78 -9.34
CA VAL A 38 15.76 -8.80 -10.34
C VAL A 38 15.04 -8.08 -11.48
N PRO A 39 15.40 -8.30 -12.76
CA PRO A 39 14.66 -7.70 -13.87
C PRO A 39 13.17 -8.01 -13.71
N ALA A 40 12.30 -7.00 -13.83
CA ALA A 40 10.84 -7.19 -13.70
C ALA A 40 10.32 -8.26 -14.68
N THR A 41 11.00 -8.45 -15.82
CA THR A 41 10.73 -9.50 -16.81
C THR A 41 11.02 -10.93 -16.32
N ALA A 42 11.83 -11.09 -15.28
CA ALA A 42 12.15 -12.38 -14.68
C ALA A 42 11.21 -12.75 -13.52
N LEU A 43 10.37 -11.82 -13.05
CA LEU A 43 9.35 -12.11 -12.04
C LEU A 43 8.20 -12.91 -12.66
N ARG A 44 8.19 -14.22 -12.39
CA ARG A 44 7.13 -15.16 -12.80
C ARG A 44 6.25 -15.47 -11.60
N TYR A 45 4.94 -15.32 -11.75
CA TYR A 45 3.97 -15.75 -10.76
C TYR A 45 3.45 -17.15 -11.10
N PRO A 46 3.33 -18.07 -10.13
CA PRO A 46 3.52 -17.88 -8.68
C PRO A 46 4.96 -18.09 -8.18
N GLU A 47 5.90 -18.53 -9.02
CA GLU A 47 7.20 -19.08 -8.59
C GLU A 47 8.06 -18.08 -7.80
N ALA A 48 8.05 -16.81 -8.19
CA ALA A 48 8.82 -15.75 -7.54
C ALA A 48 8.17 -15.21 -6.24
N PHE A 49 6.99 -15.71 -5.85
CA PHE A 49 6.16 -15.13 -4.78
C PHE A 49 5.88 -16.10 -3.61
N GLY A 50 6.62 -17.20 -3.50
CA GLY A 50 6.35 -18.27 -2.52
C GLY A 50 6.64 -17.98 -1.04
N SER A 51 6.99 -16.75 -0.65
CA SER A 51 7.19 -16.35 0.75
C SER A 51 6.91 -14.87 0.97
N HIS A 52 6.62 -14.43 2.21
CA HIS A 52 6.35 -13.00 2.50
C HIS A 52 7.49 -12.08 2.03
N VAL A 53 8.75 -12.48 2.25
CA VAL A 53 9.93 -11.72 1.82
C VAL A 53 10.00 -11.65 0.29
N ALA A 54 9.73 -12.77 -0.40
CA ALA A 54 9.73 -12.82 -1.85
C ALA A 54 8.61 -11.95 -2.46
N VAL A 55 7.40 -11.97 -1.87
CA VAL A 55 6.29 -11.09 -2.27
C VAL A 55 6.69 -9.61 -2.14
N VAL A 56 7.23 -9.21 -0.98
CA VAL A 56 7.64 -7.82 -0.73
C VAL A 56 8.70 -7.37 -1.73
N ARG A 57 9.70 -8.21 -2.02
CA ARG A 57 10.73 -7.93 -3.03
C ARG A 57 10.18 -7.83 -4.45
N GLY A 58 9.35 -8.78 -4.85
CA GLY A 58 8.73 -8.81 -6.17
C GLY A 58 7.84 -7.59 -6.40
N VAL A 59 6.96 -7.28 -5.45
CA VAL A 59 6.10 -6.10 -5.51
C VAL A 59 6.91 -4.80 -5.52
N ALA A 60 7.90 -4.65 -4.63
CA ALA A 60 8.77 -3.48 -4.61
C ALA A 60 9.46 -3.26 -5.97
N THR A 61 9.92 -4.34 -6.61
CA THR A 61 10.52 -4.29 -7.94
C THR A 61 9.53 -3.78 -8.99
N LEU A 62 8.29 -4.28 -8.99
CA LEU A 62 7.25 -3.84 -9.93
C LEU A 62 6.86 -2.37 -9.71
N LEU A 63 6.65 -1.94 -8.45
CA LEU A 63 6.35 -0.54 -8.13
C LEU A 63 7.50 0.39 -8.55
N SER A 64 8.76 -0.01 -8.35
CA SER A 64 9.91 0.80 -8.70
C SER A 64 10.19 0.84 -10.20
N ARG A 65 10.16 -0.31 -10.89
CA ARG A 65 10.55 -0.44 -12.30
C ARG A 65 9.43 -0.08 -13.27
N ASP A 66 8.20 -0.52 -12.98
CA ASP A 66 7.08 -0.37 -13.90
C ASP A 66 6.33 0.94 -13.62
N LEU A 67 6.25 1.39 -12.36
CA LEU A 67 5.58 2.63 -11.96
C LEU A 67 6.52 3.78 -11.57
N GLY A 68 7.84 3.55 -11.48
CA GLY A 68 8.80 4.61 -11.14
C GLY A 68 8.68 5.14 -9.71
N LEU A 69 8.08 4.38 -8.78
CA LEU A 69 7.89 4.81 -7.41
C LEU A 69 9.17 4.64 -6.56
N PRO A 70 9.49 5.58 -5.66
CA PRO A 70 10.67 5.49 -4.81
C PRO A 70 10.40 4.56 -3.61
N VAL A 71 10.46 3.26 -3.84
CA VAL A 71 10.45 2.27 -2.77
C VAL A 71 11.83 2.30 -2.07
N PRO A 72 11.91 2.40 -0.73
CA PRO A 72 13.19 2.47 -0.04
C PRO A 72 13.95 1.14 -0.12
N ASP A 73 15.29 1.18 -0.10
CA ASP A 73 16.14 -0.02 -0.18
C ASP A 73 15.90 -1.05 0.93
N HIS A 74 15.27 -0.64 2.04
CA HIS A 74 14.94 -1.54 3.14
C HIS A 74 13.59 -1.17 3.73
N VAL A 75 12.79 -2.21 4.00
CA VAL A 75 11.53 -2.12 4.76
C VAL A 75 11.51 -3.16 5.86
N THR A 76 10.89 -2.83 6.99
CA THR A 76 10.61 -3.81 8.06
C THR A 76 9.15 -4.23 7.98
N VAL A 77 8.92 -5.52 7.82
CA VAL A 77 7.57 -6.09 7.78
C VAL A 77 7.24 -6.73 9.12
N TYR A 78 6.13 -6.30 9.72
CA TYR A 78 5.59 -6.86 10.95
C TYR A 78 4.34 -7.66 10.60
N LEU A 79 4.33 -8.94 10.95
CA LEU A 79 3.16 -9.82 10.81
C LEU A 79 2.59 -10.09 12.21
N TYR A 80 1.30 -9.84 12.39
CA TYR A 80 0.61 -10.01 13.66
C TYR A 80 -0.44 -11.12 13.54
N ALA A 81 -0.38 -12.12 14.40
CA ALA A 81 -1.19 -13.34 14.32
C ALA A 81 -2.66 -13.15 14.74
N SER A 82 -3.02 -11.98 15.27
CA SER A 82 -4.41 -11.66 15.59
C SER A 82 -4.63 -10.15 15.61
N ARG A 83 -5.88 -9.73 15.48
CA ARG A 83 -6.29 -8.32 15.55
C ARG A 83 -5.84 -7.64 16.84
N ALA A 84 -5.95 -8.30 17.99
CA ALA A 84 -5.54 -7.74 19.27
C ALA A 84 -4.01 -7.56 19.38
N ILE A 85 -3.23 -8.39 18.67
CA ILE A 85 -1.77 -8.20 18.56
C ILE A 85 -1.48 -7.10 17.55
N PHE A 86 -2.22 -7.03 16.44
CA PHE A 86 -2.10 -5.97 15.44
C PHE A 86 -2.37 -4.58 16.02
N GLU A 87 -3.45 -4.39 16.78
CA GLU A 87 -3.75 -3.13 17.48
C GLU A 87 -2.60 -2.69 18.39
N ARG A 88 -2.07 -3.62 19.20
CA ARG A 88 -0.88 -3.35 20.04
C ARG A 88 0.36 -3.03 19.20
N GLY A 89 0.50 -3.66 18.04
CA GLY A 89 1.55 -3.38 17.06
C GLY A 89 1.46 -1.97 16.49
N LEU A 90 0.24 -1.52 16.14
CA LEU A 90 -0.02 -0.16 15.68
C LEU A 90 0.44 0.90 16.70
N VAL A 91 0.26 0.63 17.99
CA VAL A 91 0.78 1.50 19.07
C VAL A 91 2.29 1.38 19.22
N ASN A 92 2.81 0.16 19.39
CA ASN A 92 4.19 -0.05 19.80
C ASN A 92 5.19 0.15 18.65
N ASP A 93 4.91 -0.48 17.52
CA ASP A 93 5.78 -0.48 16.34
C ASP A 93 5.41 0.71 15.43
N GLY A 94 4.11 0.95 15.22
CA GLY A 94 3.59 2.02 14.35
C GLY A 94 3.51 3.40 15.00
N ARG A 95 3.74 3.51 16.32
CA ARG A 95 3.71 4.75 17.11
C ARG A 95 2.41 5.53 16.95
N LEU A 96 1.29 4.85 16.69
CA LEU A 96 -0.02 5.48 16.64
C LEU A 96 -0.55 5.72 18.07
N PRO A 97 -1.29 6.82 18.30
CA PRO A 97 -2.05 7.00 19.53
C PRO A 97 -3.01 5.82 19.76
N THR A 98 -3.18 5.39 21.01
CA THR A 98 -3.99 4.22 21.36
C THR A 98 -5.40 4.26 20.77
N LEU A 99 -6.09 5.39 20.89
CA LEU A 99 -7.44 5.56 20.34
C LEU A 99 -7.46 5.35 18.82
N ARG A 100 -6.45 5.88 18.11
CA ARG A 100 -6.35 5.73 16.66
C ARG A 100 -6.00 4.30 16.26
N ALA A 101 -5.15 3.62 17.03
CA ALA A 101 -4.82 2.22 16.81
C ALA A 101 -6.06 1.33 16.98
N ALA A 102 -6.87 1.57 18.02
CA ALA A 102 -8.13 0.87 18.24
C ALA A 102 -9.07 1.04 17.05
N GLU A 103 -9.39 2.29 16.67
CA GLU A 103 -10.23 2.60 15.49
C GLU A 103 -9.72 1.92 14.22
N LEU A 104 -8.42 2.04 13.92
CA LEU A 104 -7.85 1.52 12.69
C LEU A 104 -7.86 0.00 12.65
N SER A 105 -7.61 -0.66 13.79
CA SER A 105 -7.57 -2.13 13.87
C SER A 105 -8.94 -2.80 13.63
N GLU A 106 -10.05 -2.05 13.73
CA GLU A 106 -11.39 -2.57 13.48
C GLU A 106 -11.62 -2.94 12.00
N PHE A 107 -10.91 -2.31 11.08
CA PHE A 107 -11.10 -2.51 9.64
C PHE A 107 -9.82 -2.75 8.86
N ALA A 108 -8.69 -2.18 9.28
CA ALA A 108 -7.43 -2.36 8.56
C ALA A 108 -6.87 -3.77 8.74
N ILE A 109 -6.34 -4.32 7.65
CA ILE A 109 -5.54 -5.55 7.66
C ILE A 109 -4.06 -5.27 7.37
N GLY A 110 -3.74 -4.04 6.96
CA GLY A 110 -2.39 -3.54 6.72
C GLY A 110 -2.29 -2.05 7.02
N VAL A 111 -1.07 -1.58 7.33
CA VAL A 111 -0.71 -0.17 7.40
C VAL A 111 0.72 0.01 6.91
N GLY A 112 0.90 0.78 5.84
CA GLY A 112 2.17 1.31 5.39
C GLY A 112 2.58 2.54 6.21
N LYS A 113 3.80 2.51 6.75
CA LYS A 113 4.44 3.65 7.43
C LYS A 113 5.83 3.86 6.86
N ARG A 114 6.51 4.94 7.25
CA ARG A 114 7.88 5.20 6.79
C ARG A 114 8.78 3.97 7.00
N ARG A 115 9.18 3.32 5.89
CA ARG A 115 10.01 2.11 5.83
C ARG A 115 9.45 0.90 6.60
N GLN A 116 8.14 0.82 6.81
CA GLN A 116 7.50 -0.23 7.59
C GLN A 116 6.19 -0.69 6.97
N LEU A 117 5.90 -1.99 7.06
CA LEU A 117 4.59 -2.57 6.81
C LEU A 117 4.11 -3.25 8.09
N LEU A 118 2.93 -2.89 8.58
CA LEU A 118 2.30 -3.52 9.73
C LEU A 118 1.09 -4.30 9.22
N LEU A 119 1.11 -5.62 9.30
CA LEU A 119 0.13 -6.49 8.63
C LEU A 119 -0.50 -7.48 9.59
N HIS A 120 -1.83 -7.53 9.61
CA HIS A 120 -2.58 -8.58 10.28
C HIS A 120 -2.60 -9.84 9.40
N ASP A 121 -1.98 -10.91 9.87
CA ASP A 121 -1.97 -12.19 9.18
C ASP A 121 -3.33 -12.88 9.35
N THR A 122 -4.09 -12.97 8.26
CA THR A 122 -5.41 -13.60 8.22
C THR A 122 -5.35 -15.09 7.88
N GLY A 123 -4.16 -15.71 7.84
CA GLY A 123 -3.97 -17.15 7.65
C GLY A 123 -4.02 -17.63 6.19
N GLY A 124 -3.93 -16.73 5.22
CA GLY A 124 -3.82 -17.05 3.80
C GLY A 124 -2.41 -17.49 3.38
N PRO A 125 -2.24 -18.14 2.22
CA PRO A 125 -0.92 -18.55 1.74
C PRO A 125 -0.04 -17.33 1.45
N PRO A 126 1.26 -17.34 1.86
CA PRO A 126 2.21 -16.33 1.44
C PRO A 126 2.31 -16.33 -0.10
N GLY A 127 1.85 -15.25 -0.74
CA GLY A 127 1.82 -15.12 -2.20
C GLY A 127 0.46 -15.31 -2.86
N GLY A 128 -0.60 -15.58 -2.11
CA GLY A 128 -1.96 -15.54 -2.66
C GLY A 128 -2.32 -14.15 -3.22
N PRO A 129 -3.22 -14.04 -4.22
CA PRO A 129 -3.53 -12.77 -4.88
C PRO A 129 -3.93 -11.63 -3.93
N ASP A 130 -4.74 -11.92 -2.91
CA ASP A 130 -5.15 -10.92 -1.91
C ASP A 130 -3.97 -10.42 -1.07
N TRP A 131 -3.03 -11.31 -0.75
CA TRP A 131 -1.81 -10.93 -0.03
C TRP A 131 -0.88 -10.09 -0.90
N VAL A 132 -0.71 -10.46 -2.17
CA VAL A 132 0.06 -9.66 -3.14
C VAL A 132 -0.55 -8.27 -3.31
N ARG A 133 -1.88 -8.19 -3.44
CA ARG A 133 -2.63 -6.93 -3.54
C ARG A 133 -2.41 -6.06 -2.30
N LEU A 134 -2.55 -6.65 -1.10
CA LEU A 134 -2.33 -5.94 0.16
C LEU A 134 -0.89 -5.39 0.24
N ILE A 135 0.12 -6.21 -0.05
CA ILE A 135 1.51 -5.75 -0.02
C ILE A 135 1.76 -4.62 -1.02
N ALA A 136 1.17 -4.68 -2.23
CA ALA A 136 1.28 -3.62 -3.22
C ALA A 136 0.60 -2.32 -2.78
N HIS A 137 -0.57 -2.42 -2.17
CA HIS A 137 -1.28 -1.29 -1.58
C HIS A 137 -0.41 -0.63 -0.48
N GLU A 138 0.04 -1.40 0.51
CA GLU A 138 0.78 -0.83 1.65
C GLU A 138 2.18 -0.32 1.28
N LEU A 139 2.90 -0.98 0.36
CA LEU A 139 4.17 -0.46 -0.16
C LEU A 139 3.98 0.82 -0.97
N THR A 140 2.83 1.02 -1.60
CA THR A 140 2.52 2.28 -2.27
C THR A 140 2.43 3.43 -1.26
N HIS A 141 1.83 3.21 -0.09
CA HIS A 141 1.87 4.20 1.00
C HIS A 141 3.29 4.51 1.47
N VAL A 142 4.17 3.50 1.57
CA VAL A 142 5.60 3.73 1.86
C VAL A 142 6.22 4.66 0.83
N ALA A 143 6.00 4.41 -0.47
CA ALA A 143 6.52 5.27 -1.53
C ALA A 143 5.92 6.69 -1.51
N GLN A 144 4.62 6.83 -1.23
CA GLN A 144 3.96 8.14 -1.06
C GLN A 144 4.59 8.94 0.08
N ILE A 145 4.92 8.29 1.21
CA ILE A 145 5.58 8.92 2.36
C ILE A 145 6.99 9.39 1.98
N GLU A 146 7.75 8.58 1.22
CA GLU A 146 9.06 8.99 0.71
C GLU A 146 8.96 10.16 -0.28
N LEU A 147 7.95 10.19 -1.16
CA LEU A 147 7.71 11.31 -2.07
C LEU A 147 7.32 12.59 -1.32
N ALA A 148 6.45 12.50 -0.32
CA ALA A 148 5.93 13.64 0.44
C ALA A 148 6.85 14.09 1.60
N GLN A 149 7.89 13.32 1.89
CA GLN A 149 8.78 13.49 3.04
C GLN A 149 7.98 13.64 4.36
N GLY A 150 6.88 12.89 4.51
CA GLY A 150 6.01 12.94 5.69
C GLY A 150 4.71 12.15 5.52
N GLU A 151 4.08 11.82 6.65
CA GLU A 151 2.81 11.07 6.71
C GLU A 151 1.60 12.00 6.75
N GLY A 152 0.46 11.58 6.16
CA GLY A 152 -0.84 12.24 6.35
C GLY A 152 -0.99 13.65 5.78
N ARG A 153 -0.15 14.04 4.82
CA ARG A 153 -0.13 15.40 4.22
C ARG A 153 -1.01 15.53 2.98
N ALA A 154 -1.26 14.42 2.30
CA ALA A 154 -2.01 14.35 1.06
C ALA A 154 -3.54 14.38 1.30
N GLU A 155 -4.28 14.61 0.22
CA GLU A 155 -5.69 14.24 0.11
C GLU A 155 -5.83 12.74 0.39
N GLN A 156 -6.49 12.36 1.48
CA GLN A 156 -6.57 10.96 1.91
C GLN A 156 -7.19 10.07 0.82
N TRP A 157 -8.30 10.50 0.19
CA TRP A 157 -8.91 9.75 -0.90
C TRP A 157 -7.96 9.53 -2.09
N LEU A 158 -7.05 10.46 -2.37
CA LEU A 158 -6.08 10.34 -3.46
C LEU A 158 -4.94 9.39 -3.07
N ALA A 159 -4.51 9.42 -1.82
CA ALA A 159 -3.50 8.49 -1.29
C ALA A 159 -4.01 7.03 -1.34
N GLU A 160 -5.23 6.78 -0.84
CA GLU A 160 -5.90 5.48 -0.87
C GLU A 160 -6.18 5.03 -2.31
N GLY A 161 -6.70 5.94 -3.15
CA GLY A 161 -7.01 5.63 -4.54
C GLY A 161 -5.77 5.31 -5.38
N MET A 162 -4.63 5.98 -5.13
CA MET A 162 -3.36 5.63 -5.77
C MET A 162 -2.83 4.28 -5.28
N ALA A 163 -2.97 3.97 -3.98
CA ALA A 163 -2.56 2.68 -3.43
C ALA A 163 -3.39 1.52 -4.02
N GLU A 164 -4.71 1.68 -4.15
CA GLU A 164 -5.58 0.72 -4.83
C GLU A 164 -5.23 0.58 -6.32
N TRP A 165 -5.05 1.70 -7.03
CA TRP A 165 -4.70 1.66 -8.45
C TRP A 165 -3.36 0.95 -8.69
N ALA A 166 -2.33 1.27 -7.90
CA ALA A 166 -1.01 0.63 -8.01
C ALA A 166 -1.07 -0.86 -7.67
N ALA A 167 -1.89 -1.24 -6.67
CA ALA A 167 -2.12 -2.65 -6.36
C ALA A 167 -2.75 -3.40 -7.53
N PHE A 168 -3.76 -2.84 -8.20
CA PHE A 168 -4.36 -3.45 -9.39
C PHE A 168 -3.40 -3.47 -10.58
N ALA A 169 -2.58 -2.43 -10.78
CA ALA A 169 -1.52 -2.44 -11.81
C ALA A 169 -0.51 -3.57 -11.57
N VAL A 170 -0.13 -3.83 -10.31
CA VAL A 170 0.74 -4.96 -9.96
C VAL A 170 0.05 -6.30 -10.27
N LEU A 171 -1.23 -6.46 -9.92
CA LEU A 171 -1.98 -7.69 -10.23
C LEU A 171 -2.10 -7.91 -11.74
N GLU A 172 -2.39 -6.86 -12.51
CA GLU A 172 -2.46 -6.90 -13.98
C GLU A 172 -1.13 -7.31 -14.59
N ARG A 173 -0.04 -6.75 -14.08
CA ARG A 173 1.32 -7.11 -14.49
C ARG A 173 1.69 -8.57 -14.22
N LEU A 174 1.07 -9.19 -13.21
CA LEU A 174 1.24 -10.59 -12.84
C LEU A 174 0.20 -11.52 -13.50
N GLY A 175 -0.75 -10.98 -14.28
CA GLY A 175 -1.81 -11.76 -14.93
C GLY A 175 -2.87 -12.30 -13.97
N LEU A 176 -3.03 -11.66 -12.80
CA LEU A 176 -3.97 -12.09 -11.75
C LEU A 176 -5.33 -11.39 -11.83
N ASP A 177 -5.38 -10.23 -12.47
CA ASP A 177 -6.54 -9.34 -12.53
C ASP A 177 -6.33 -8.31 -13.64
N THR A 178 -7.30 -7.43 -13.90
CA THR A 178 -7.11 -6.30 -14.80
C THR A 178 -7.67 -5.00 -14.26
N LEU A 179 -7.01 -3.88 -14.56
CA LEU A 179 -7.51 -2.54 -14.23
C LEU A 179 -8.85 -2.27 -14.92
N VAL A 180 -9.07 -2.85 -16.10
CA VAL A 180 -10.32 -2.70 -16.86
C VAL A 180 -11.49 -3.35 -16.12
N GLU A 181 -11.34 -4.59 -15.66
CA GLU A 181 -12.40 -5.30 -14.92
C GLU A 181 -12.65 -4.65 -13.56
N ARG A 182 -11.59 -4.24 -12.84
CA ARG A 182 -11.73 -3.54 -11.56
C ARG A 182 -12.43 -2.20 -11.70
N ARG A 183 -12.14 -1.44 -12.76
CA ARG A 183 -12.88 -0.21 -13.09
C ARG A 183 -14.35 -0.49 -13.37
N ALA A 184 -14.66 -1.47 -14.22
CA ALA A 184 -16.04 -1.81 -14.56
C ALA A 184 -16.85 -2.23 -13.33
N ALA A 185 -16.26 -3.09 -12.47
CA ALA A 185 -16.87 -3.52 -11.22
C ALA A 185 -17.10 -2.35 -10.25
N ALA A 186 -16.09 -1.49 -10.06
CA ALA A 186 -16.21 -0.31 -9.20
C ALA A 186 -17.30 0.64 -9.70
N ILE A 187 -17.38 0.92 -11.01
CA ILE A 187 -18.46 1.75 -11.59
C ILE A 187 -19.83 1.12 -11.31
N GLY A 188 -19.96 -0.20 -11.48
CA GLY A 188 -21.21 -0.92 -11.20
C GLY A 188 -21.66 -0.75 -9.75
N ASN A 189 -20.72 -0.86 -8.80
CA ASN A 189 -21.01 -0.79 -7.37
C ASN A 189 -21.33 0.63 -6.88
N VAL A 190 -20.67 1.65 -7.41
CA VAL A 190 -20.86 3.04 -6.93
C VAL A 190 -21.94 3.82 -7.70
N ARG A 191 -22.51 3.24 -8.77
CA ARG A 191 -23.48 3.95 -9.63
C ARG A 191 -24.66 4.52 -8.86
N ASP A 192 -25.24 3.75 -7.94
CA ASP A 192 -26.42 4.14 -7.18
C ASP A 192 -26.08 4.80 -5.82
N HIS A 193 -24.80 5.02 -5.58
CA HIS A 193 -24.29 5.61 -4.36
C HIS A 193 -24.90 7.02 -4.15
N PRO A 194 -25.35 7.38 -2.92
CA PRO A 194 -26.00 8.67 -2.66
C PRO A 194 -25.17 9.88 -3.14
N ALA A 195 -23.86 9.87 -2.94
CA ALA A 195 -22.97 10.93 -3.40
C ALA A 195 -23.02 11.18 -4.92
N MET A 196 -23.28 10.13 -5.71
CA MET A 196 -23.47 10.25 -7.17
C MET A 196 -24.81 10.89 -7.50
N ARG A 197 -25.88 10.47 -6.79
CA ARG A 197 -27.24 11.01 -6.97
C ARG A 197 -27.31 12.48 -6.58
N ASP A 198 -26.68 12.84 -5.48
CA ASP A 198 -26.63 14.21 -4.93
C ASP A 198 -25.58 15.09 -5.63
N ARG A 199 -24.76 14.49 -6.51
CA ARG A 199 -23.67 15.15 -7.26
C ARG A 199 -22.68 15.90 -6.37
N HIS A 200 -22.38 15.32 -5.20
CA HIS A 200 -21.45 15.88 -4.24
C HIS A 200 -20.78 14.77 -3.42
N LEU A 201 -19.45 14.77 -3.40
CA LEU A 201 -18.63 13.77 -2.71
C LEU A 201 -18.15 14.25 -1.34
N ASP A 202 -18.13 15.56 -1.11
CA ASP A 202 -17.52 16.19 0.06
C ASP A 202 -16.01 15.87 0.11
N LEU A 203 -15.30 16.30 -0.95
CA LEU A 203 -13.85 16.08 -1.07
C LEU A 203 -13.05 16.72 0.06
N ASP A 204 -13.55 17.79 0.69
CA ASP A 204 -12.89 18.39 1.84
C ASP A 204 -12.85 17.43 3.04
N SER A 205 -13.96 16.76 3.33
CA SER A 205 -14.02 15.73 4.37
C SER A 205 -13.21 14.50 3.98
N LEU A 206 -13.43 13.97 2.76
CA LEU A 206 -12.72 12.81 2.22
C LEU A 206 -11.21 13.04 2.07
N GLY A 207 -10.77 14.29 2.01
CA GLY A 207 -9.37 14.70 1.97
C GLY A 207 -8.63 14.48 3.28
N THR A 208 -9.34 14.23 4.39
CA THR A 208 -8.74 14.04 5.71
C THR A 208 -8.84 12.58 6.18
N PRO A 209 -7.85 12.07 6.95
CA PRO A 209 -7.92 10.71 7.52
C PRO A 209 -9.19 10.47 8.34
N ARG A 210 -9.63 11.49 9.09
CA ARG A 210 -10.85 11.41 9.92
C ARG A 210 -12.11 11.36 9.08
N GLY A 211 -12.27 12.27 8.11
CA GLY A 211 -13.45 12.31 7.26
C GLY A 211 -13.55 11.06 6.36
N PHE A 212 -12.42 10.58 5.83
CA PHE A 212 -12.36 9.31 5.12
C PHE A 212 -12.77 8.11 6.01
N THR A 213 -12.24 8.02 7.24
CA THR A 213 -12.65 6.98 8.20
C THR A 213 -14.15 7.09 8.54
N ALA A 214 -14.67 8.31 8.74
CA ALA A 214 -16.07 8.51 9.04
C ALA A 214 -16.98 8.11 7.87
N ARG A 215 -16.58 8.37 6.62
CA ARG A 215 -17.28 7.91 5.41
C ARG A 215 -17.30 6.38 5.36
N HIS A 216 -16.13 5.76 5.52
CA HIS A 216 -15.96 4.31 5.56
C HIS A 216 -16.89 3.64 6.58
N VAL A 217 -16.96 4.14 7.81
CA VAL A 217 -17.81 3.59 8.87
C VAL A 217 -19.29 3.76 8.55
N ARG A 218 -19.68 4.91 7.97
CA ARG A 218 -21.08 5.22 7.68
C ARG A 218 -21.61 4.49 6.44
N GLU A 219 -20.79 4.34 5.41
CA GLU A 219 -21.24 3.99 4.06
C GLU A 219 -20.66 2.68 3.54
N GLY A 220 -19.66 2.12 4.23
CA GLY A 220 -19.02 0.87 3.85
C GLY A 220 -17.61 1.07 3.29
N SER A 221 -16.77 0.08 3.58
CA SER A 221 -15.37 0.07 3.17
C SER A 221 -15.23 -0.06 1.66
N LEU A 222 -16.02 -0.94 1.04
CA LEU A 222 -15.89 -1.25 -0.38
C LEU A 222 -16.20 -0.02 -1.23
N GLU A 223 -17.31 0.64 -0.95
CA GLU A 223 -17.82 1.81 -1.68
C GLU A 223 -16.86 2.98 -1.56
N THR A 224 -16.36 3.25 -0.35
CA THR A 224 -15.43 4.36 -0.09
C THR A 224 -14.12 4.19 -0.86
N TYR A 225 -13.52 2.99 -0.84
CA TYR A 225 -12.27 2.72 -1.54
C TYR A 225 -12.47 2.62 -3.06
N GLN A 226 -13.59 2.08 -3.53
CA GLN A 226 -13.92 2.05 -4.97
C GLN A 226 -14.12 3.46 -5.54
N LEU A 227 -14.73 4.36 -4.77
CA LEU A 227 -14.86 5.76 -5.17
C LEU A 227 -13.49 6.45 -5.24
N ALA A 228 -12.64 6.26 -4.23
CA ALA A 228 -11.26 6.77 -4.20
C ALA A 228 -10.42 6.27 -5.39
N PHE A 229 -10.53 4.96 -5.68
CA PHE A 229 -9.92 4.32 -6.84
C PHE A 229 -10.41 4.95 -8.15
N LEU A 230 -11.72 5.10 -8.35
CA LEU A 230 -12.28 5.64 -9.59
C LEU A 230 -11.90 7.11 -9.82
N MET A 231 -11.90 7.93 -8.77
CA MET A 231 -11.44 9.33 -8.84
C MET A 231 -9.96 9.41 -9.25
N THR A 232 -9.13 8.53 -8.68
CA THR A 232 -7.70 8.49 -8.98
C THR A 232 -7.45 7.94 -10.38
N ASP A 233 -8.13 6.87 -10.79
CA ASP A 233 -8.05 6.31 -12.13
C ASP A 233 -8.49 7.33 -13.20
N TYR A 234 -9.52 8.14 -12.91
CA TYR A 234 -9.92 9.24 -13.80
C TYR A 234 -8.80 10.28 -13.97
N LEU A 235 -8.14 10.69 -12.88
CA LEU A 235 -6.97 11.59 -12.96
C LEU A 235 -5.83 10.98 -13.77
N ILE A 236 -5.50 9.70 -13.55
CA ILE A 236 -4.44 9.00 -14.28
C ILE A 236 -4.77 8.93 -15.77
N ARG A 237 -6.00 8.57 -16.14
CA ARG A 237 -6.40 8.49 -17.55
C ARG A 237 -6.35 9.83 -18.26
N ARG A 238 -6.58 10.94 -17.54
CA ARG A 238 -6.59 12.29 -18.10
C ARG A 238 -5.20 12.92 -18.17
N HIS A 239 -4.38 12.69 -17.14
CA HIS A 239 -3.15 13.46 -16.94
C HIS A 239 -1.87 12.61 -16.97
N GLY A 240 -1.99 11.28 -17.02
CA GLY A 240 -0.88 10.35 -16.85
C GLY A 240 -0.60 10.04 -15.38
N PHE A 241 -0.01 8.87 -15.12
CA PHE A 241 0.33 8.42 -13.77
C PHE A 241 1.38 9.33 -13.11
N GLU A 242 2.30 9.90 -13.89
CA GLU A 242 3.43 10.72 -13.43
C GLU A 242 3.01 11.95 -12.62
N ARG A 243 1.78 12.44 -12.81
CA ARG A 243 1.24 13.56 -12.03
C ARG A 243 0.96 13.22 -10.59
N LEU A 244 0.69 11.95 -10.27
CA LEU A 244 0.51 11.52 -8.89
C LEU A 244 1.82 11.67 -8.10
N PRO A 245 2.97 11.07 -8.51
CA PRO A 245 4.24 11.35 -7.84
C PRO A 245 4.58 12.84 -7.73
N ASP A 246 4.30 13.65 -8.76
CA ASP A 246 4.51 15.10 -8.71
C ASP A 246 3.68 15.79 -7.63
N TYR A 247 2.41 15.41 -7.48
CA TYR A 247 1.55 15.87 -6.40
C TYR A 247 2.18 15.62 -5.02
N PHE A 248 2.69 14.41 -4.75
CA PHE A 248 3.33 14.10 -3.48
C PHE A 248 4.66 14.88 -3.30
N ARG A 249 5.47 15.05 -4.35
CA ARG A 249 6.71 15.85 -4.29
C ARG A 249 6.43 17.32 -3.96
N LEU A 250 5.33 17.88 -4.45
CA LEU A 250 4.91 19.25 -4.11
C LEU A 250 4.60 19.40 -2.62
N LEU A 251 4.02 18.37 -1.98
CA LEU A 251 3.83 18.38 -0.52
C LEU A 251 5.18 18.46 0.20
N ALA A 252 6.21 17.75 -0.27
CA ALA A 252 7.54 17.79 0.34
C ALA A 252 8.15 19.21 0.37
N THR A 253 7.77 20.09 -0.56
CA THR A 253 8.23 21.50 -0.58
C THR A 253 7.48 22.40 0.41
N GLY A 254 6.65 21.84 1.29
CA GLY A 254 5.89 22.61 2.30
C GLY A 254 4.54 23.14 1.81
N ARG A 255 4.13 22.84 0.57
CA ARG A 255 2.84 23.30 0.03
C ARG A 255 1.67 22.56 0.69
N GLY A 256 0.52 23.23 0.71
CA GLY A 256 -0.74 22.64 1.16
C GLY A 256 -1.31 21.65 0.14
N ARG A 257 -2.19 20.75 0.59
CA ARG A 257 -2.82 19.72 -0.26
C ARG A 257 -3.63 20.30 -1.43
N TYR A 258 -4.37 21.38 -1.21
CA TYR A 258 -5.17 22.06 -2.25
C TYR A 258 -4.30 22.70 -3.33
N GLU A 259 -3.25 23.42 -2.92
CA GLU A 259 -2.31 24.06 -3.85
C GLU A 259 -1.55 23.02 -4.65
N SER A 260 -1.07 21.96 -3.99
CA SER A 260 -0.34 20.85 -4.64
C SER A 260 -1.22 20.14 -5.66
N PHE A 261 -2.51 19.91 -5.33
CA PHE A 261 -3.48 19.31 -6.25
C PHE A 261 -3.65 20.18 -7.50
N ARG A 262 -3.87 21.48 -7.31
CA ARG A 262 -4.01 22.43 -8.42
C ARG A 262 -2.78 22.49 -9.32
N LEU A 263 -1.59 22.46 -8.74
CA LEU A 263 -0.34 22.49 -9.52
C LEU A 263 -0.10 21.18 -10.28
N ALA A 264 -0.45 20.03 -9.69
CA ALA A 264 -0.25 18.73 -10.32
C ALA A 264 -1.25 18.44 -11.45
N PHE A 265 -2.53 18.81 -11.26
CA PHE A 265 -3.62 18.44 -12.17
C PHE A 265 -4.19 19.63 -12.96
N GLY A 266 -3.74 20.85 -12.69
CA GLY A 266 -4.16 22.05 -13.42
C GLY A 266 -5.56 22.55 -13.06
N GLN A 267 -6.20 22.02 -12.01
CA GLN A 267 -7.56 22.40 -11.58
C GLN A 267 -7.74 22.31 -10.06
N GLY A 268 -8.70 23.06 -9.52
CA GLY A 268 -9.06 22.97 -8.10
C GLY A 268 -9.85 21.69 -7.78
N LEU A 269 -9.93 21.34 -6.49
CA LEU A 269 -10.71 20.17 -6.04
C LEU A 269 -12.20 20.32 -6.36
N ASP A 270 -12.80 21.50 -6.18
CA ASP A 270 -14.22 21.71 -6.47
C ASP A 270 -14.55 21.54 -7.96
N ASP A 271 -13.64 22.01 -8.84
CA ASP A 271 -13.78 21.82 -10.28
C ASP A 271 -13.66 20.34 -10.65
N PHE A 272 -12.69 19.66 -10.05
CA PHE A 272 -12.50 18.22 -10.22
C PHE A 272 -13.72 17.43 -9.73
N GLU A 273 -14.26 17.73 -8.56
CA GLU A 273 -15.44 17.06 -8.02
C GLU A 273 -16.60 17.19 -9.01
N ARG A 274 -16.96 18.42 -9.39
CA ARG A 274 -18.04 18.69 -10.35
C ARG A 274 -17.85 17.95 -11.67
N GLU A 275 -16.62 17.95 -12.18
CA GLU A 275 -16.29 17.23 -13.41
C GLU A 275 -16.47 15.72 -13.26
N PHE A 276 -15.94 15.13 -12.19
CA PHE A 276 -15.98 13.70 -11.93
C PHE A 276 -17.40 13.18 -11.79
N VAL A 277 -18.22 13.77 -10.91
CA VAL A 277 -19.64 13.37 -10.75
C VAL A 277 -20.47 13.69 -11.99
N GLY A 278 -20.10 14.74 -12.74
CA GLY A 278 -20.84 15.19 -13.93
C GLY A 278 -20.59 14.35 -15.19
N ARG A 279 -19.40 13.75 -15.36
CA ARG A 279 -18.98 13.11 -16.62
C ARG A 279 -18.68 11.62 -16.49
N TYR A 280 -17.90 11.24 -15.48
CA TYR A 280 -17.21 9.95 -15.47
C TYR A 280 -18.14 8.76 -15.23
N ILE A 281 -19.08 8.89 -14.29
CA ILE A 281 -20.01 7.79 -13.96
C ILE A 281 -21.19 7.71 -14.95
N GLN A 282 -21.44 8.78 -15.71
CA GLN A 282 -22.52 8.84 -16.72
C GLN A 282 -22.10 8.24 -18.08
N GLY A 283 -20.88 7.68 -18.19
CA GLY A 283 -20.39 7.04 -19.42
C GLY A 283 -20.04 8.03 -20.54
N ARG A 284 -19.74 9.29 -20.20
CA ARG A 284 -19.26 10.29 -21.15
C ARG A 284 -17.77 10.55 -20.88
N PRO A 285 -16.86 10.10 -21.78
CA PRO A 285 -15.44 10.39 -21.64
C PRO A 285 -15.16 11.90 -21.67
#